data_AF-A0A8D2MRB2-F1
#
_entry.id   AF-A0A8D2MRB2-F1
#
_cell.length_a   1.000
_cell.length_b   1.000
_cell.length_c   1.000
_cell.angle_alpha   90.00
_cell.angle_beta   90.00
_cell.angle_gamma   90.00
#
_symmetry.space_group_name_H-M   'P 1'
#
loop_
_entity.id
_entity.type
_entity.pdbx_description
1 polymer ?
#
loop_
_entity_poly.entity_id
_entity_poly.type
_entity_poly.pdbx_seq_one_letter_code
_entity_poly.pdbx_strand_id
1 'polypeptide(L)'
;MGTEGGCRGTLGAGSVQGHLTGLSVPAGGAGTGGRVGKAGTGGRVGKTGTGGRVEKAGRGDRSGRTLVPLSHRAQGVSHQRKARQAKARRIAPRPVAGPIRPIVRCPTIRYHKKVRAGRGFSLEELKLAGINKRFARTIGISVDPRRRNKSTESLQANVQRLKEYHSKLILFPRKPAMPKKGDSSPEELKMATQLTGPVMPIKNVFKREKARVITEDEKNFKAFASLRMARANARLFGIRAKRAKEAAEQDVEKKK
;
A
#
# COMPACT_ATOMS: atom_id res chain seq x y z
N MET A 1 43.11 -36.93 13.91
CA MET A 1 43.64 -36.41 12.63
C MET A 1 42.44 -35.85 11.88
N GLY A 2 42.05 -34.59 12.09
CA GLY A 2 42.53 -33.42 11.32
C GLY A 2 41.83 -33.43 9.94
N THR A 3 41.17 -32.39 9.42
CA THR A 3 41.08 -30.96 9.74
C THR A 3 39.87 -30.36 9.00
N GLU A 4 39.46 -29.20 9.50
CA GLU A 4 38.55 -28.15 9.05
C GLU A 4 38.54 -27.80 7.54
N GLY A 5 37.45 -27.15 7.08
CA GLY A 5 37.42 -26.44 5.80
C GLY A 5 36.07 -25.81 5.44
N GLY A 6 35.70 -24.70 6.09
CA GLY A 6 34.56 -23.86 5.69
C GLY A 6 34.97 -22.79 4.65
N CYS A 7 34.07 -22.43 3.74
CA CYS A 7 34.19 -21.21 2.94
C CYS A 7 32.85 -20.46 2.86
N ARG A 8 32.87 -19.26 3.46
CA ARG A 8 31.87 -18.19 3.37
C ARG A 8 32.06 -17.45 2.05
N GLY A 9 30.99 -17.24 1.29
CA GLY A 9 30.96 -16.39 0.10
C GLY A 9 29.99 -15.22 0.26
N THR A 10 30.47 -14.02 -0.08
CA THR A 10 30.03 -12.70 0.37
C THR A 10 28.88 -12.08 -0.42
N LEU A 11 28.12 -11.22 0.27
CA LEU A 11 27.01 -10.41 -0.22
C LEU A 11 27.54 -9.14 -0.94
N GLY A 12 27.18 -8.95 -2.21
CA GLY A 12 27.42 -7.71 -2.95
C GLY A 12 26.23 -6.75 -2.85
N ALA A 13 26.40 -5.63 -2.14
CA ALA A 13 25.42 -4.55 -2.04
C ALA A 13 25.78 -3.41 -3.01
N GLY A 14 24.95 -3.22 -4.04
CA GLY A 14 25.07 -2.10 -5.00
C GLY A 14 24.57 -0.78 -4.40
N SER A 15 25.41 0.24 -4.48
CA SER A 15 25.13 1.62 -4.08
C SER A 15 24.35 2.37 -5.16
N VAL A 16 23.20 2.97 -4.82
CA VAL A 16 22.52 3.96 -5.67
C VAL A 16 22.57 5.30 -4.95
N GLN A 17 23.30 6.25 -5.53
CA GLN A 17 23.46 7.63 -5.08
C GLN A 17 22.13 8.38 -5.20
N GLY A 18 21.72 9.05 -4.13
CA GLY A 18 20.60 9.99 -4.11
C GLY A 18 21.11 11.42 -4.07
N HIS A 19 20.84 12.19 -5.11
CA HIS A 19 21.01 13.64 -5.14
C HIS A 19 19.94 14.33 -4.28
N LEU A 20 20.37 15.15 -3.33
CA LEU A 20 19.53 16.14 -2.63
C LEU A 20 20.17 17.52 -2.85
N THR A 21 19.58 18.29 -3.76
CA THR A 21 19.91 19.70 -3.98
C THR A 21 19.17 20.54 -2.95
N GLY A 22 19.91 21.19 -2.05
CA GLY A 22 19.44 22.27 -1.20
C GLY A 22 19.45 23.58 -1.96
N LEU A 23 18.39 24.37 -1.82
CA LEU A 23 18.34 25.77 -2.23
C LEU A 23 18.07 26.62 -0.99
N SER A 24 19.13 27.31 -0.57
CA SER A 24 19.11 28.48 0.31
C SER A 24 18.64 29.69 -0.50
N VAL A 25 17.90 30.60 0.15
CA VAL A 25 17.55 31.92 -0.41
C VAL A 25 17.96 32.99 0.61
N PRO A 26 18.57 34.11 0.17
CA PRO A 26 19.31 35.02 1.05
C PRO A 26 18.47 36.16 1.61
N ALA A 27 19.02 36.78 2.66
CA ALA A 27 18.57 38.02 3.27
C ALA A 27 18.76 39.21 2.32
N GLY A 28 17.80 40.14 2.32
CA GLY A 28 17.90 41.43 1.63
C GLY A 28 17.16 42.49 2.45
N GLY A 29 17.89 43.50 2.92
CA GLY A 29 17.38 44.60 3.72
C GLY A 29 17.10 45.87 2.92
N ALA A 30 16.30 46.73 3.58
CA ALA A 30 16.19 48.19 3.52
C ALA A 30 15.86 48.89 2.18
N GLY A 31 14.73 49.63 2.20
CA GLY A 31 14.40 50.67 1.22
C GLY A 31 13.13 51.42 1.64
N THR A 32 13.31 52.62 2.16
CA THR A 32 12.33 53.56 2.72
C THR A 32 11.38 54.17 1.67
N GLY A 33 10.13 54.43 2.06
CA GLY A 33 9.22 55.28 1.29
C GLY A 33 7.91 55.52 2.04
N GLY A 34 7.79 56.66 2.71
CA GLY A 34 6.64 57.02 3.54
C GLY A 34 5.44 57.53 2.76
N ARG A 35 4.25 57.39 3.37
CA ARG A 35 3.22 58.44 3.34
C ARG A 35 2.29 58.30 4.54
N VAL A 36 2.17 59.41 5.25
CA VAL A 36 1.39 59.64 6.46
C VAL A 36 -0.10 59.67 6.11
N GLY A 37 -0.92 58.92 6.86
CA GLY A 37 -2.38 59.00 6.85
C GLY A 37 -2.91 58.88 8.27
N LYS A 38 -3.49 59.96 8.78
CA LYS A 38 -3.97 60.14 10.17
C LYS A 38 -5.15 59.23 10.53
N ALA A 39 -5.08 58.75 11.77
CA ALA A 39 -6.15 58.51 12.74
C ALA A 39 -7.51 57.97 12.26
N GLY A 40 -7.77 56.71 12.61
CA GLY A 40 -9.11 56.19 12.87
C GLY A 40 -9.07 55.35 14.15
N THR A 41 -9.49 55.95 15.26
CA THR A 41 -9.75 55.29 16.54
C THR A 41 -10.92 54.32 16.39
N GLY A 42 -10.61 53.08 16.02
CA GLY A 42 -11.54 51.95 16.05
C GLY A 42 -11.06 50.93 17.07
N GLY A 43 -11.78 50.82 18.18
CA GLY A 43 -11.41 50.01 19.34
C GLY A 43 -10.97 48.59 19.00
N ARG A 44 -9.71 48.28 19.29
CA ARG A 44 -9.20 46.91 19.30
C ARG A 44 -9.59 46.30 20.64
N VAL A 45 -10.79 45.73 20.74
CA VAL A 45 -11.12 44.79 21.83
C VAL A 45 -10.29 43.54 21.59
N GLY A 46 -9.05 43.58 22.06
CA GLY A 46 -8.09 42.49 21.98
C GLY A 46 -8.53 41.37 22.90
N LYS A 47 -8.90 40.23 22.31
CA LYS A 47 -8.95 38.88 22.90
C LYS A 47 -8.87 38.85 24.43
N THR A 48 -10.01 38.88 25.10
CA THR A 48 -10.11 38.61 26.53
C THR A 48 -10.16 37.09 26.74
N GLY A 49 -9.00 36.46 26.97
CA GLY A 49 -8.93 35.07 27.43
C GLY A 49 -7.66 34.32 27.01
N THR A 50 -7.31 33.31 27.82
CA THR A 50 -6.24 32.32 27.61
C THR A 50 -6.56 31.32 26.47
N GLY A 51 -7.25 31.78 25.43
CA GLY A 51 -7.63 30.96 24.28
C GLY A 51 -6.58 30.97 23.18
N GLY A 52 -6.21 29.79 22.67
CA GLY A 52 -5.30 29.64 21.53
C GLY A 52 -5.73 30.47 20.32
N ARG A 53 -4.76 30.97 19.54
CA ARG A 53 -5.04 31.79 18.35
C ARG A 53 -5.82 30.98 17.32
N VAL A 54 -7.10 31.31 17.14
CA VAL A 54 -7.93 30.73 16.07
C VAL A 54 -7.58 31.40 14.75
N GLU A 55 -6.98 30.66 13.84
CA GLU A 55 -6.82 31.08 12.45
C GLU A 55 -8.03 30.58 11.65
N LYS A 56 -8.98 31.49 11.35
CA LYS A 56 -10.14 31.14 10.50
C LYS A 56 -9.71 31.19 9.03
N ALA A 57 -9.82 30.07 8.33
CA ALA A 57 -9.66 29.99 6.87
C ALA A 57 -10.85 30.64 6.15
N GLY A 58 -10.94 31.97 6.20
CA GLY A 58 -12.10 32.73 5.74
C GLY A 58 -11.73 34.07 5.13
N ARG A 59 -10.80 34.09 4.18
CA ARG A 59 -10.39 35.33 3.47
C ARG A 59 -11.12 35.55 2.13
N GLY A 60 -12.09 34.71 1.77
CA GLY A 60 -12.82 34.82 0.50
C GLY A 60 -14.32 34.57 0.66
N ASP A 61 -15.12 35.17 -0.23
CA ASP A 61 -16.57 35.03 -0.22
C ASP A 61 -16.99 33.57 -0.48
N ARG A 62 -17.76 33.03 0.47
CA ARG A 62 -18.27 31.65 0.49
C ARG A 62 -19.79 31.60 0.30
N SER A 63 -20.47 32.73 0.23
CA SER A 63 -21.94 32.82 0.13
C SER A 63 -22.50 32.02 -1.05
N GLY A 64 -21.82 32.02 -2.21
CA GLY A 64 -22.20 31.24 -3.40
C GLY A 64 -21.57 29.84 -3.53
N ARG A 65 -20.75 29.40 -2.57
CA ARG A 65 -20.05 28.08 -2.57
C ARG A 65 -20.50 27.17 -1.44
N THR A 66 -21.62 27.50 -0.80
CA THR A 66 -22.27 26.68 0.21
C THR A 66 -23.08 25.58 -0.47
N LEU A 67 -22.51 24.38 -0.55
CA LEU A 67 -23.29 23.19 -0.88
C LEU A 67 -24.17 22.85 0.33
N VAL A 68 -25.40 23.37 0.36
CA VAL A 68 -26.41 22.96 1.35
C VAL A 68 -26.97 21.62 0.89
N PRO A 69 -26.79 20.52 1.64
CA PRO A 69 -27.26 19.22 1.22
C PRO A 69 -28.79 19.10 1.42
N LEU A 70 -29.57 19.79 0.59
CA LEU A 70 -31.03 19.87 0.68
C LEU A 70 -31.79 18.57 0.34
N SER A 71 -31.13 17.54 -0.19
CA SER A 71 -31.77 16.23 -0.49
C SER A 71 -30.83 15.00 -0.53
N HIS A 72 -29.58 15.12 -0.05
CA HIS A 72 -28.48 14.35 -0.64
C HIS A 72 -28.15 12.96 -0.05
N ARG A 73 -28.81 12.48 1.00
CA ARG A 73 -28.48 11.15 1.57
C ARG A 73 -29.44 10.03 1.18
N ALA A 74 -30.76 10.27 1.21
CA ALA A 74 -31.76 9.22 0.93
C ALA A 74 -31.95 8.95 -0.57
N GLN A 75 -32.06 10.00 -1.40
CA GLN A 75 -32.31 9.86 -2.85
C GLN A 75 -31.08 9.35 -3.62
N GLY A 76 -29.88 9.81 -3.24
CA GLY A 76 -28.63 9.32 -3.85
C GLY A 76 -28.35 7.84 -3.55
N VAL A 77 -28.62 7.40 -2.32
CA VAL A 77 -28.45 5.99 -1.92
C VAL A 77 -29.48 5.09 -2.62
N SER A 78 -30.73 5.54 -2.76
CA SER A 78 -31.76 4.79 -3.48
C SER A 78 -31.47 4.67 -4.98
N HIS A 79 -30.98 5.74 -5.62
CA HIS A 79 -30.56 5.71 -7.03
C HIS A 79 -29.40 4.72 -7.26
N GLN A 80 -28.36 4.77 -6.41
CA GLN A 80 -27.26 3.80 -6.49
C GLN A 80 -27.73 2.36 -6.30
N ARG A 81 -28.69 2.10 -5.40
CA ARG A 81 -29.26 0.76 -5.20
C ARG A 81 -29.99 0.26 -6.45
N LYS A 82 -30.86 1.09 -7.05
CA LYS A 82 -31.60 0.75 -8.28
C LYS A 82 -30.63 0.46 -9.44
N ALA A 83 -29.60 1.28 -9.61
CA ALA A 83 -28.57 1.06 -10.62
C ALA A 83 -27.80 -0.26 -10.41
N ARG A 84 -27.50 -0.64 -9.15
CA ARG A 84 -26.88 -1.93 -8.82
C ARG A 84 -27.81 -3.11 -9.13
N GLN A 85 -29.11 -3.00 -8.83
CA GLN A 85 -30.10 -4.03 -9.15
C GLN A 85 -30.26 -4.21 -10.68
N ALA A 86 -30.34 -3.11 -11.43
CA ALA A 86 -30.37 -3.15 -12.89
C ALA A 86 -29.09 -3.79 -13.46
N LYS A 87 -27.91 -3.45 -12.91
CA LYS A 87 -26.64 -4.09 -13.27
C LYS A 87 -26.63 -5.58 -12.95
N ALA A 88 -27.20 -5.99 -11.82
CA ALA A 88 -27.28 -7.38 -11.40
C ALA A 88 -28.06 -8.23 -12.40
N ARG A 89 -29.23 -7.74 -12.81
CA ARG A 89 -30.08 -8.38 -13.83
C ARG A 89 -29.37 -8.45 -15.19
N ARG A 90 -28.68 -7.38 -15.60
CA ARG A 90 -27.99 -7.30 -16.91
C ARG A 90 -26.83 -8.27 -17.06
N ILE A 91 -26.08 -8.54 -15.98
CA ILE A 91 -24.83 -9.32 -16.05
C ILE A 91 -25.02 -10.74 -15.49
N ALA A 92 -26.25 -11.14 -15.12
CA ALA A 92 -26.52 -12.51 -14.70
C ALA A 92 -26.01 -13.51 -15.77
N PRO A 93 -25.28 -14.58 -15.38
CA PRO A 93 -25.08 -15.12 -14.03
C PRO A 93 -23.87 -14.54 -13.24
N ARG A 94 -23.10 -13.59 -13.79
CA ARG A 94 -21.86 -13.10 -13.16
C ARG A 94 -22.11 -12.27 -11.89
N PRO A 95 -21.17 -12.27 -10.92
CA PRO A 95 -21.28 -11.48 -9.70
C PRO A 95 -21.20 -9.97 -9.93
N VAL A 96 -22.04 -9.21 -9.23
CA VAL A 96 -22.20 -7.74 -9.41
C VAL A 96 -21.00 -6.94 -8.90
N ALA A 97 -20.32 -7.46 -7.86
CA ALA A 97 -19.17 -6.84 -7.21
C ALA A 97 -17.96 -6.69 -8.16
N GLY A 98 -18.00 -7.36 -9.31
CA GLY A 98 -16.99 -7.24 -10.36
C GLY A 98 -15.88 -8.26 -10.22
N PRO A 99 -14.74 -8.02 -10.91
CA PRO A 99 -13.68 -9.00 -11.01
C PRO A 99 -12.94 -9.20 -9.68
N ILE A 100 -12.37 -10.40 -9.49
CA ILE A 100 -11.55 -10.69 -8.31
C ILE A 100 -10.30 -9.81 -8.28
N ARG A 101 -9.94 -9.39 -7.06
CA ARG A 101 -8.80 -8.50 -6.77
C ARG A 101 -7.77 -9.23 -5.90
N PRO A 102 -6.47 -8.92 -6.07
CA PRO A 102 -5.40 -9.55 -5.30
C PRO A 102 -5.33 -9.03 -3.86
N ILE A 103 -4.64 -9.79 -3.03
CA ILE A 103 -4.26 -9.45 -1.65
C ILE A 103 -3.03 -8.54 -1.72
N VAL A 104 -3.16 -7.31 -1.21
CA VAL A 104 -2.10 -6.30 -1.24
C VAL A 104 -1.91 -5.66 0.13
N ARG A 105 -0.65 -5.50 0.54
CA ARG A 105 -0.25 -4.77 1.75
C ARG A 105 -0.26 -3.26 1.50
N CYS A 106 -0.65 -2.48 2.50
CA CYS A 106 -0.58 -1.02 2.41
C CYS A 106 0.87 -0.52 2.47
N PRO A 107 1.21 0.59 1.79
CA PRO A 107 2.61 0.97 1.55
C PRO A 107 3.33 1.62 2.74
N THR A 108 2.62 2.27 3.66
CA THR A 108 3.26 3.06 4.73
C THR A 108 3.47 2.25 6.01
N ILE A 109 4.46 2.63 6.82
CA ILE A 109 4.74 2.01 8.13
C ILE A 109 3.50 2.00 9.04
N ARG A 110 2.65 3.02 8.98
CA ARG A 110 1.42 3.05 9.78
C ARG A 110 0.42 1.95 9.37
N TYR A 111 0.37 1.57 8.09
CA TYR A 111 -0.68 0.70 7.57
C TYR A 111 -0.19 -0.65 7.02
N HIS A 112 1.11 -0.91 6.96
CA HIS A 112 1.67 -2.16 6.38
C HIS A 112 1.12 -3.44 7.03
N LYS A 113 0.68 -3.38 8.29
CA LYS A 113 0.02 -4.51 8.99
C LYS A 113 -1.35 -4.87 8.41
N LYS A 114 -2.03 -3.93 7.72
CA LYS A 114 -3.34 -4.15 7.11
C LYS A 114 -3.19 -4.70 5.69
N VAL A 115 -4.08 -5.62 5.33
CA VAL A 115 -4.26 -6.10 3.96
C VAL A 115 -5.51 -5.47 3.37
N ARG A 116 -5.49 -5.21 2.06
CA ARG A 116 -6.63 -4.71 1.30
C ARG A 116 -6.74 -5.39 -0.06
N ALA A 117 -7.89 -5.20 -0.71
CA ALA A 117 -8.04 -5.51 -2.12
C ALA A 117 -7.20 -4.54 -2.97
N GLY A 118 -6.31 -5.10 -3.80
CA GLY A 118 -5.49 -4.34 -4.74
C GLY A 118 -6.26 -3.85 -5.97
N ARG A 119 -5.56 -3.29 -6.96
CA ARG A 119 -6.16 -2.91 -8.25
C ARG A 119 -6.37 -4.13 -9.16
N GLY A 120 -5.35 -4.96 -9.31
CA GLY A 120 -5.35 -6.16 -10.14
C GLY A 120 -4.09 -7.01 -9.94
N PHE A 121 -4.16 -8.26 -10.39
CA PHE A 121 -3.06 -9.23 -10.37
C PHE A 121 -1.89 -8.75 -11.24
N SER A 122 -0.67 -9.09 -10.82
CA SER A 122 0.54 -8.78 -11.60
C SER A 122 0.69 -9.79 -12.74
N LEU A 123 1.52 -9.47 -13.73
CA LEU A 123 1.80 -10.39 -14.84
C LEU A 123 2.56 -11.63 -14.37
N GLU A 124 3.42 -11.50 -13.37
CA GLU A 124 4.18 -12.61 -12.78
C GLU A 124 3.26 -13.61 -12.08
N GLU A 125 2.29 -13.13 -11.30
CA GLU A 125 1.29 -13.98 -10.63
C GLU A 125 0.47 -14.78 -11.64
N LEU A 126 0.03 -14.12 -12.72
CA LEU A 126 -0.76 -14.76 -13.77
C LEU A 126 0.04 -15.82 -14.54
N LYS A 127 1.32 -15.54 -14.82
CA LYS A 127 2.22 -16.52 -15.46
C LYS A 127 2.39 -17.76 -14.59
N LEU A 128 2.64 -17.59 -13.29
CA LEU A 128 2.79 -18.71 -12.34
C LEU A 128 1.48 -19.49 -12.12
N ALA A 129 0.33 -18.83 -12.26
CA ALA A 129 -0.97 -19.48 -12.23
C ALA A 129 -1.35 -20.16 -13.56
N GLY A 130 -0.56 -20.00 -14.63
CA GLY A 130 -0.85 -20.54 -15.96
C GLY A 130 -1.96 -19.80 -16.71
N ILE A 131 -2.29 -18.56 -16.33
CA ILE A 131 -3.40 -17.79 -16.89
C ILE A 131 -2.86 -16.69 -17.81
N ASN A 132 -3.30 -16.67 -19.07
CA ASN A 132 -2.94 -15.60 -20.00
C ASN A 132 -3.61 -14.27 -19.59
N LYS A 133 -2.88 -13.14 -19.63
CA LYS A 133 -3.37 -11.80 -19.26
C LYS A 133 -4.63 -11.35 -20.02
N ARG A 134 -4.81 -11.77 -21.27
CA ARG A 134 -6.01 -11.45 -22.07
C ARG A 134 -7.21 -12.28 -21.62
N PHE A 135 -6.99 -13.58 -21.40
CA PHE A 135 -7.99 -14.52 -20.91
C PHE A 135 -8.43 -14.23 -19.46
N ALA A 136 -7.51 -13.78 -18.61
CA ALA A 136 -7.81 -13.35 -17.25
C ALA A 136 -8.92 -12.29 -17.22
N ARG A 137 -8.85 -11.28 -18.10
CA ARG A 137 -9.84 -10.20 -18.17
C ARG A 137 -11.21 -10.68 -18.62
N THR A 138 -11.29 -11.70 -19.47
CA THR A 138 -12.57 -12.25 -19.97
C THR A 138 -13.30 -13.07 -18.91
N ILE A 139 -12.55 -13.77 -18.06
CA ILE A 139 -13.09 -14.59 -16.96
C ILE A 139 -13.56 -13.74 -15.77
N GLY A 140 -13.04 -12.52 -15.61
CA GLY A 140 -13.34 -11.68 -14.44
C GLY A 140 -12.20 -11.63 -13.42
N ILE A 141 -10.96 -11.73 -13.88
CA ILE A 141 -9.76 -11.46 -13.09
C ILE A 141 -9.25 -10.05 -13.44
N SER A 142 -9.09 -9.19 -12.44
CA SER A 142 -8.54 -7.84 -12.65
C SER A 142 -7.03 -7.91 -12.85
N VAL A 143 -6.49 -7.25 -13.87
CA VAL A 143 -5.05 -7.28 -14.20
C VAL A 143 -4.46 -5.87 -14.08
N ASP A 144 -3.33 -5.73 -13.37
CA ASP A 144 -2.57 -4.48 -13.27
C ASP A 144 -1.10 -4.69 -13.70
N PRO A 145 -0.74 -4.39 -14.96
CA PRO A 145 0.59 -4.66 -15.49
C PRO A 145 1.68 -3.78 -14.85
N ARG A 146 1.32 -2.72 -14.13
CA ARG A 146 2.29 -1.80 -13.49
C ARG A 146 2.82 -2.32 -12.16
N ARG A 147 2.13 -3.28 -11.52
CA ARG A 147 2.51 -3.77 -10.20
C ARG A 147 3.67 -4.77 -10.33
N ARG A 148 4.72 -4.54 -9.55
CA ARG A 148 5.87 -5.45 -9.41
C ARG A 148 5.86 -6.12 -8.05
N ASN A 149 6.26 -7.38 -7.98
CA ASN A 149 6.38 -8.11 -6.73
C ASN A 149 7.82 -8.09 -6.24
N LYS A 150 8.01 -7.80 -4.96
CA LYS A 150 9.34 -7.81 -4.30
C LYS A 150 9.50 -8.97 -3.33
N SER A 151 8.38 -9.51 -2.81
CA SER A 151 8.36 -10.60 -1.84
C SER A 151 7.74 -11.86 -2.43
N THR A 152 8.35 -12.99 -2.15
CA THR A 152 7.90 -14.32 -2.58
C THR A 152 6.61 -14.74 -1.90
N GLU A 153 6.45 -14.41 -0.61
CA GLU A 153 5.24 -14.71 0.17
C GLU A 153 3.97 -14.10 -0.44
N SER A 154 4.05 -12.83 -0.87
CA SER A 154 2.90 -12.13 -1.45
C SER A 154 2.53 -12.68 -2.83
N LEU A 155 3.56 -13.06 -3.60
CA LEU A 155 3.42 -13.72 -4.89
C LEU A 155 2.71 -15.06 -4.72
N GLN A 156 3.17 -15.92 -3.81
CA GLN A 156 2.57 -17.23 -3.54
C GLN A 156 1.13 -17.12 -3.04
N ALA A 157 0.83 -16.22 -2.11
CA ALA A 157 -0.53 -16.01 -1.60
C ALA A 157 -1.50 -15.58 -2.71
N ASN A 158 -1.06 -14.75 -3.64
CA ASN A 158 -1.88 -14.32 -4.78
C ASN A 158 -2.02 -15.41 -5.85
N VAL A 159 -0.98 -16.20 -6.10
CA VAL A 159 -1.06 -17.36 -7.00
C VAL A 159 -2.02 -18.41 -6.46
N GLN A 160 -1.95 -18.72 -5.16
CA GLN A 160 -2.90 -19.61 -4.49
C GLN A 160 -4.32 -19.08 -4.62
N ARG A 161 -4.53 -17.78 -4.39
CA ARG A 161 -5.83 -17.12 -4.58
C ARG A 161 -6.36 -17.21 -6.01
N LEU A 162 -5.50 -17.16 -7.02
CA LEU A 162 -5.89 -17.36 -8.43
C LEU A 162 -6.30 -18.82 -8.69
N LYS A 163 -5.56 -19.79 -8.16
CA LYS A 163 -5.89 -21.21 -8.28
C LYS A 163 -7.22 -21.54 -7.60
N GLU A 164 -7.43 -21.02 -6.38
CA GLU A 164 -8.70 -21.16 -5.65
C GLU A 164 -9.87 -20.48 -6.35
N TYR A 165 -9.62 -19.37 -7.06
CA TYR A 165 -10.66 -18.73 -7.86
C TYR A 165 -11.01 -19.56 -9.09
N HIS A 166 -9.98 -20.09 -9.77
CA HIS A 166 -10.15 -20.90 -10.96
C HIS A 166 -10.91 -22.21 -10.68
N SER A 167 -10.67 -22.86 -9.54
CA SER A 167 -11.42 -24.07 -9.16
C SER A 167 -12.88 -23.80 -8.81
N LYS A 168 -13.23 -22.58 -8.37
CA LYS A 168 -14.60 -22.17 -8.03
C LYS A 168 -15.34 -21.53 -9.19
N LEU A 169 -14.66 -21.32 -10.32
CA LEU A 169 -15.23 -20.64 -11.47
C LEU A 169 -16.06 -21.62 -12.29
N ILE A 170 -17.35 -21.32 -12.45
CA ILE A 170 -18.21 -21.99 -13.42
C ILE A 170 -18.11 -21.23 -14.74
N LEU A 171 -17.52 -21.85 -15.77
CA LEU A 171 -17.32 -21.21 -17.08
C LEU A 171 -18.40 -21.67 -18.06
N PHE A 172 -19.20 -20.71 -18.53
CA PHE A 172 -20.24 -20.99 -19.51
C PHE A 172 -19.64 -21.12 -20.92
N PRO A 173 -20.05 -22.15 -21.69
CA PRO A 173 -19.63 -22.28 -23.08
C PRO A 173 -20.16 -21.11 -23.91
N ARG A 174 -19.37 -20.62 -24.86
CA ARG A 174 -19.78 -19.50 -25.74
C ARG A 174 -20.95 -19.89 -26.66
N LYS A 175 -21.00 -21.15 -27.08
CA LYS A 175 -22.10 -21.75 -27.82
C LYS A 175 -22.58 -22.96 -27.02
N PRO A 176 -23.85 -23.03 -26.58
CA PRO A 176 -24.33 -24.13 -25.74
C PRO A 176 -24.27 -25.49 -26.44
N ALA A 177 -24.43 -25.51 -27.77
CA ALA A 177 -24.34 -26.72 -28.58
C ALA A 177 -22.90 -27.24 -28.79
N MET A 178 -21.87 -26.42 -28.55
CA MET A 178 -20.47 -26.79 -28.78
C MET A 178 -19.60 -26.38 -27.58
N PRO A 179 -19.66 -27.13 -26.47
CA PRO A 179 -18.79 -26.92 -25.33
C PRO A 179 -17.33 -27.23 -25.70
N LYS A 180 -16.40 -26.41 -25.21
CA LYS A 180 -14.95 -26.55 -25.41
C LYS A 180 -14.26 -27.06 -24.14
N LYS A 181 -12.99 -27.44 -24.30
CA LYS A 181 -12.12 -27.81 -23.17
C LYS A 181 -12.01 -26.64 -22.19
N GLY A 182 -12.47 -26.85 -20.95
CA GLY A 182 -12.48 -25.85 -19.88
C GLY A 182 -13.84 -25.22 -19.59
N ASP A 183 -14.88 -25.55 -20.35
CA ASP A 183 -16.26 -25.19 -20.01
C ASP A 183 -16.83 -26.14 -18.95
N SER A 184 -17.78 -25.63 -18.15
CA SER A 184 -18.43 -26.38 -17.07
C SER A 184 -19.42 -27.42 -17.57
N SER A 185 -19.65 -28.46 -16.76
CA SER A 185 -20.63 -29.51 -17.04
C SER A 185 -22.07 -28.95 -17.02
N PRO A 186 -23.05 -29.57 -17.72
CA PRO A 186 -24.43 -29.07 -17.74
C PRO A 186 -25.09 -29.04 -16.35
N GLU A 187 -24.61 -29.85 -15.40
CA GLU A 187 -25.06 -29.86 -14.01
C GLU A 187 -24.58 -28.62 -13.26
N GLU A 188 -23.30 -28.26 -13.40
CA GLU A 188 -22.73 -27.03 -12.82
C GLU A 188 -23.40 -25.77 -13.37
N LEU A 189 -23.77 -25.77 -14.66
CA LEU A 189 -24.47 -24.65 -15.27
C LEU A 189 -25.85 -24.40 -14.63
N LYS A 190 -26.56 -25.45 -14.20
CA LYS A 190 -27.84 -25.32 -13.49
C LYS A 190 -27.66 -24.84 -12.06
N MET A 191 -26.56 -25.23 -11.40
CA MET A 191 -26.20 -24.76 -10.06
C MET A 191 -25.69 -23.32 -10.03
N ALA A 192 -25.38 -22.73 -11.19
CA ALA A 192 -24.81 -21.40 -11.28
C ALA A 192 -25.80 -20.33 -10.78
N THR A 193 -25.52 -19.81 -9.59
CA THR A 193 -26.27 -18.70 -8.98
C THR A 193 -25.41 -17.45 -8.90
N GLN A 194 -26.05 -16.28 -8.94
CA GLN A 194 -25.35 -15.01 -8.82
C GLN A 194 -24.88 -14.80 -7.37
N LEU A 195 -23.56 -14.79 -7.15
CA LEU A 195 -23.00 -14.49 -5.83
C LEU A 195 -23.32 -13.05 -5.40
N THR A 196 -23.88 -12.91 -4.21
CA THR A 196 -24.10 -11.62 -3.55
C THR A 196 -22.86 -11.23 -2.74
N GLY A 197 -22.45 -9.95 -2.84
CA GLY A 197 -21.27 -9.43 -2.16
C GLY A 197 -19.94 -9.64 -2.91
N PRO A 198 -18.80 -9.33 -2.26
CA PRO A 198 -17.49 -9.41 -2.89
C PRO A 198 -17.03 -10.86 -3.09
N VAL A 199 -16.52 -11.15 -4.29
CA VAL A 199 -15.94 -12.46 -4.63
C VAL A 199 -14.71 -12.74 -3.77
N MET A 200 -14.77 -13.79 -2.95
CA MET A 200 -13.73 -14.21 -1.99
C MET A 200 -13.20 -13.05 -1.12
N PRO A 201 -13.94 -12.61 -0.10
CA PRO A 201 -13.55 -11.45 0.70
C PRO A 201 -12.19 -11.65 1.38
N ILE A 202 -11.35 -10.61 1.31
CA ILE A 202 -10.03 -10.62 1.95
C ILE A 202 -10.22 -10.33 3.44
N LYS A 203 -9.82 -11.27 4.28
CA LYS A 203 -9.83 -11.13 5.74
C LYS A 203 -8.40 -10.96 6.24
N ASN A 204 -8.22 -10.09 7.23
CA ASN A 204 -6.96 -9.98 7.95
C ASN A 204 -6.89 -11.14 8.95
N VAL A 205 -6.13 -12.18 8.61
CA VAL A 205 -5.92 -13.33 9.50
C VAL A 205 -4.73 -13.06 10.40
N PHE A 206 -4.91 -13.27 11.70
CA PHE A 206 -3.85 -13.23 12.70
C PHE A 206 -3.63 -14.64 13.23
N LYS A 207 -2.40 -15.13 13.16
CA LYS A 207 -2.03 -16.40 13.79
C LYS A 207 -1.89 -16.15 15.29
N ARG A 208 -2.71 -16.84 16.09
CA ARG A 208 -2.59 -16.81 17.55
C ARG A 208 -1.46 -17.77 17.94
N GLU A 209 -0.44 -17.23 18.59
CA GLU A 209 0.64 -18.05 19.13
C GLU A 209 0.19 -18.71 20.43
N LYS A 210 0.63 -19.95 20.66
CA LYS A 210 0.37 -20.66 21.92
C LYS A 210 1.29 -20.12 23.02
N ALA A 211 0.83 -20.17 24.27
CA ALA A 211 1.69 -19.88 25.42
C ALA A 211 2.86 -20.86 25.44
N ARG A 212 4.07 -20.32 25.65
CA ARG A 212 5.33 -21.07 25.71
C ARG A 212 6.09 -20.63 26.95
N VAL A 213 6.87 -21.55 27.51
CA VAL A 213 7.78 -21.25 28.63
C VAL A 213 8.89 -20.34 28.10
N ILE A 214 9.19 -19.27 28.85
CA ILE A 214 10.20 -18.28 28.48
C ILE A 214 11.59 -18.91 28.63
N THR A 215 12.39 -18.84 27.58
CA THR A 215 13.77 -19.34 27.57
C THR A 215 14.71 -18.42 28.38
N GLU A 216 15.84 -18.95 28.86
CA GLU A 216 16.82 -18.15 29.60
C GLU A 216 17.42 -17.02 28.74
N ASP A 217 17.62 -17.27 27.44
CA ASP A 217 18.10 -16.27 26.49
C ASP A 217 17.13 -15.09 26.33
N GLU A 218 15.82 -15.35 26.29
CA GLU A 218 14.78 -14.32 26.22
C GLU A 218 14.72 -13.48 27.51
N LYS A 219 14.96 -14.09 28.67
CA LYS A 219 15.05 -13.37 29.96
C LYS A 219 16.26 -12.45 30.01
N ASN A 220 17.39 -12.90 29.46
CA ASN A 220 18.64 -12.16 29.46
C ASN A 220 18.70 -11.09 28.35
N PHE A 221 17.75 -11.08 27.40
CA PHE A 221 17.74 -10.15 26.29
C PHE A 221 17.42 -8.70 26.72
N LYS A 222 18.42 -7.82 26.63
CA LYS A 222 18.30 -6.38 26.95
C LYS A 222 17.65 -5.59 25.79
N ALA A 223 16.32 -5.65 25.68
CA ALA A 223 15.56 -5.02 24.59
C ALA A 223 15.77 -3.50 24.46
N PHE A 224 15.83 -2.75 25.57
CA PHE A 224 16.05 -1.30 25.52
C PHE A 224 17.44 -0.94 24.98
N ALA A 225 18.48 -1.63 25.48
CA ALA A 225 19.85 -1.41 25.04
C ALA A 225 20.04 -1.77 23.57
N SER A 226 19.47 -2.88 23.10
CA SER A 226 19.55 -3.29 21.69
C SER A 226 18.90 -2.27 20.75
N LEU A 227 17.73 -1.72 21.10
CA LEU A 227 17.09 -0.66 20.33
C LEU A 227 17.94 0.63 20.24
N ARG A 228 18.59 1.03 21.35
CA ARG A 228 19.48 2.20 21.38
C ARG A 228 20.74 1.97 20.55
N MET A 229 21.36 0.80 20.66
CA MET A 229 22.53 0.42 19.86
C MET A 229 22.20 0.34 18.36
N ALA A 230 21.04 -0.21 17.99
CA ALA A 230 20.59 -0.25 16.60
C ALA A 230 20.43 1.16 16.00
N ARG A 231 19.84 2.10 16.76
CA ARG A 231 19.74 3.51 16.35
C ARG A 231 21.12 4.16 16.20
N ALA A 232 22.04 3.91 17.15
CA ALA A 232 23.39 4.44 17.10
C ALA A 232 24.17 3.89 15.89
N ASN A 233 24.07 2.59 15.63
CA ASN A 233 24.72 1.93 14.49
C ASN A 233 24.17 2.46 13.16
N ALA A 234 22.85 2.59 13.02
CA ALA A 234 22.24 3.17 11.81
C ALA A 234 22.69 4.62 11.58
N ARG A 235 22.78 5.43 12.65
CA ARG A 235 23.25 6.82 12.57
C ARG A 235 24.75 6.93 12.22
N LEU A 236 25.58 6.07 12.79
CA LEU A 236 27.05 6.14 12.68
C LEU A 236 27.61 5.29 11.54
N PHE A 237 26.78 4.56 10.79
CA PHE A 237 27.23 3.65 9.73
C PHE A 237 28.13 4.35 8.70
N GLY A 238 27.69 5.48 8.16
CA GLY A 238 28.47 6.21 7.15
C GLY A 238 29.80 6.74 7.68
N ILE A 239 29.81 7.29 8.90
CA ILE A 239 31.03 7.82 9.53
C ILE A 239 32.03 6.69 9.81
N ARG A 240 31.55 5.56 10.33
CA ARG A 240 32.39 4.38 10.59
C ARG A 240 32.95 3.80 9.30
N ALA A 241 32.14 3.71 8.25
CA ALA A 241 32.60 3.24 6.94
C ALA A 241 33.65 4.17 6.34
N LYS A 242 33.48 5.50 6.46
CA LYS A 242 34.47 6.49 6.00
C LYS A 242 35.78 6.36 6.76
N ARG A 243 35.74 6.36 8.10
CA ARG A 243 36.93 6.21 8.94
C ARG A 243 37.66 4.89 8.71
N ALA A 244 36.92 3.80 8.49
CA ALA A 244 37.52 2.50 8.17
C ALA A 244 38.26 2.52 6.82
N LYS A 245 37.74 3.25 5.82
CA LYS A 245 38.42 3.44 4.53
C LYS A 245 39.67 4.31 4.68
N GLU A 246 39.57 5.45 5.36
CA GLU A 246 40.71 6.34 5.60
C GLU A 246 41.82 5.65 6.40
N ALA A 247 41.47 4.87 7.43
CA ALA A 247 42.45 4.08 8.18
C ALA A 247 43.13 3.03 7.30
N ALA A 248 42.37 2.32 6.45
CA ALA A 248 42.94 1.35 5.53
C ALA A 248 43.85 2.00 4.47
N GLU A 249 43.50 3.18 3.97
CA GLU A 249 44.33 3.96 3.04
C GLU A 249 45.63 4.42 3.71
N GLN A 250 45.56 4.92 4.95
CA GLN A 250 46.74 5.30 5.74
C GLN A 250 47.64 4.09 6.06
N ASP A 251 47.05 2.92 6.35
CA ASP A 251 47.82 1.70 6.59
C ASP A 251 48.49 1.17 5.32
N VAL A 252 47.93 1.45 4.13
CA VAL A 252 48.56 1.15 2.83
C VAL A 252 49.68 2.14 2.54
N GLU A 253 49.48 3.42 2.84
CA GLU A 253 50.48 4.47 2.64
C GLU A 253 51.68 4.29 3.57
N LYS A 254 51.48 3.86 4.83
CA LYS A 254 52.55 3.50 5.77
C LYS A 254 53.34 2.24 5.39
N LYS A 255 52.79 1.40 4.50
CA LYS A 255 53.46 0.17 4.02
C LYS A 255 54.20 0.38 2.71
N LYS A 256 54.01 1.52 2.04
CA LYS A 256 54.83 1.96 0.91
C LYS A 256 56.04 2.73 1.43
#